data_AF-A0A3N5AFN8-F1
#
_entry.id   AF-A0A3N5AFN8-F1
#
_cell.length_a   1.000
_cell.length_b   1.000
_cell.length_c   1.000
_cell.angle_alpha   90.00
_cell.angle_beta   90.00
_cell.angle_gamma   90.00
#
_symmetry.space_group_name_H-M   'P 1'
#
loop_
_entity.id
_entity.type
_entity.pdbx_description
1 polymer ?
#
loop_
_entity_poly.entity_id
_entity_poly.type
_entity_poly.pdbx_seq_one_letter_code
_entity_poly.pdbx_strand_id
1 'polypeptide(L)'
;MPPLALPAAETLLKRTLGERRIGLVAWRLLVLQIAHPVVAAGMDRYSTYRAHPWRRIEHTMESGSRLFFAGPEERRLEVARLQRTHRRIRGTDAAGRTYSAEDPEVRGWVMVTLYESMTAMRELSGDPLSPAELDVLYAEFLDVCAALGIPREVLPASAAEVPAYVERTVREVLENGPEVRHMLHGVLREAPVPRRLGRLAPAWPLLRVVIARAVAALTVSDLPPAWHERFGTSRGPAGAALSWTLHHGLRHAMHLAPDRVRYRRRSVSGAPAPVRVAVPRARSGGDARPARLRAFFRQVLDQTGNGRVDSADLQAMVHTLCWRLELPAEREDEVYAAFEDWWRQLREAADSDGDGGVDCGEFVSAMLAGVDRDPAYLEEGLVPAVRALFRAADADGSGYLGADEYRLLFGGPRVHPAELNEGFRELDADGDGRVEEAEFVAAFCAFFTARTDSTAGTGLLGRA
;
A
#
# COMPACT_ATOMS: atom_id res chain seq x y z
N MET A 1 26.40 -20.06 24.87
CA MET A 1 25.40 -18.98 24.93
C MET A 1 24.08 -19.59 25.38
N PRO A 2 23.42 -19.06 26.42
CA PRO A 2 22.14 -19.60 26.85
C PRO A 2 21.09 -19.41 25.74
N PRO A 3 20.08 -20.28 25.66
CA PRO A 3 18.98 -20.07 24.74
C PRO A 3 18.28 -18.77 25.13
N LEU A 4 18.25 -17.80 24.22
CA LEU A 4 17.36 -16.65 24.33
C LEU A 4 15.93 -17.19 24.28
N ALA A 5 15.38 -17.46 25.46
CA ALA A 5 13.95 -17.60 25.66
C ALA A 5 13.28 -16.35 25.07
N LEU A 6 12.22 -16.56 24.28
CA LEU A 6 11.28 -15.47 24.01
C LEU A 6 10.86 -14.89 25.37
N PRO A 7 10.84 -13.56 25.54
CA PRO A 7 10.47 -12.98 26.82
C PRO A 7 9.08 -13.49 27.22
N ALA A 8 8.94 -13.96 28.45
CA ALA A 8 7.69 -14.44 29.05
C ALA A 8 6.57 -13.36 29.16
N ALA A 9 6.70 -12.25 28.41
CA ALA A 9 5.90 -11.03 28.49
C ALA A 9 5.29 -10.61 27.13
N GLU A 10 5.10 -11.55 26.20
CA GLU A 10 4.29 -11.29 25.00
C GLU A 10 2.82 -11.65 25.25
N THR A 11 1.95 -10.63 25.14
CA THR A 11 0.48 -10.72 25.15
C THR A 11 -0.05 -11.77 24.17
N LEU A 12 -1.20 -12.39 24.45
CA LEU A 12 -1.78 -13.46 23.62
C LEU A 12 -2.06 -12.98 22.18
N LEU A 13 -2.47 -11.73 22.02
CA LEU A 13 -2.69 -11.03 20.75
C LEU A 13 -1.41 -10.99 19.92
N LYS A 14 -0.33 -10.46 20.48
CA LYS A 14 0.98 -10.38 19.79
C LYS A 14 1.48 -11.76 19.39
N ARG A 15 1.36 -12.73 20.30
CA ARG A 15 1.77 -14.12 20.01
C ARG A 15 0.98 -14.68 18.85
N THR A 16 -0.34 -14.54 18.85
CA THR A 16 -1.23 -15.10 17.83
C THR A 16 -1.07 -14.40 16.47
N LEU A 17 -1.01 -13.06 16.47
CA LEU A 17 -0.77 -12.27 15.26
C LEU A 17 0.64 -12.46 14.68
N GLY A 18 1.62 -12.75 15.54
CA GLY A 18 3.02 -12.98 15.17
C GLY A 18 3.26 -14.32 14.48
N GLU A 19 2.32 -15.27 14.57
CA GLU A 19 2.44 -16.58 13.94
C GLU A 19 2.49 -16.46 12.41
N ARG A 20 3.34 -17.26 11.76
CA ARG A 20 3.35 -17.33 10.29
C ARG A 20 2.03 -17.84 9.71
N ARG A 21 1.27 -18.63 10.50
CA ARG A 21 -0.04 -19.18 10.12
C ARG A 21 -1.07 -18.12 9.75
N ILE A 22 -0.98 -16.90 10.31
CA ILE A 22 -1.93 -15.83 10.01
C ILE A 22 -1.90 -15.44 8.51
N GLY A 23 -0.82 -15.79 7.80
CA GLY A 23 -0.75 -15.63 6.33
C GLY A 23 -1.81 -16.43 5.57
N LEU A 24 -2.29 -17.57 6.11
CA LEU A 24 -3.33 -18.38 5.47
C LEU A 24 -4.69 -17.67 5.46
N VAL A 25 -4.98 -16.86 6.48
CA VAL A 25 -6.23 -16.10 6.61
C VAL A 25 -6.09 -14.64 6.18
N ALA A 26 -4.90 -14.19 5.76
CA ALA A 26 -4.68 -12.80 5.37
C ALA A 26 -5.55 -12.39 4.18
N TRP A 27 -5.80 -13.29 3.23
CA TRP A 27 -6.66 -12.99 2.08
C TRP A 27 -8.14 -12.98 2.47
N ARG A 28 -8.56 -13.83 3.42
CA ARG A 28 -9.90 -13.80 4.04
C ARG A 28 -10.16 -12.43 4.66
N LEU A 29 -9.24 -11.95 5.49
CA LEU A 29 -9.30 -10.63 6.11
C LEU A 29 -9.55 -9.53 5.06
N LEU A 30 -8.73 -9.50 4.01
CA LEU A 30 -8.82 -8.48 2.97
C LEU A 30 -10.15 -8.54 2.20
N VAL A 31 -10.66 -9.74 1.94
CA VAL A 31 -11.97 -9.94 1.28
C VAL A 31 -13.11 -9.44 2.17
N LEU A 32 -13.10 -9.75 3.47
CA LEU A 32 -14.14 -9.26 4.39
C LEU A 32 -14.10 -7.74 4.55
N GLN A 33 -12.90 -7.14 4.57
CA GLN A 33 -12.74 -5.69 4.65
C GLN A 33 -13.21 -5.01 3.36
N ILE A 34 -12.72 -5.43 2.19
CA ILE A 34 -13.07 -4.79 0.91
C ILE A 34 -14.52 -5.02 0.49
N ALA A 35 -15.20 -6.04 1.03
CA ALA A 35 -16.63 -6.22 0.82
C ALA A 35 -17.48 -5.16 1.54
N HIS A 36 -16.92 -4.38 2.46
CA HIS A 36 -17.65 -3.27 3.08
C HIS A 36 -17.69 -2.07 2.10
N PRO A 37 -18.87 -1.50 1.78
CA PRO A 37 -19.00 -0.49 0.71
C PRO A 37 -18.13 0.75 0.94
N VAL A 38 -18.06 1.26 2.18
CA VAL A 38 -17.16 2.39 2.53
C VAL A 38 -15.68 2.05 2.32
N VAL A 39 -15.26 0.83 2.67
CA VAL A 39 -13.87 0.40 2.50
C VAL A 39 -13.58 0.20 1.01
N ALA A 40 -14.51 -0.39 0.25
CA ALA A 40 -14.41 -0.51 -1.20
C ALA A 40 -14.24 0.86 -1.87
N ALA A 41 -15.10 1.83 -1.53
CA ALA A 41 -15.05 3.18 -2.09
C ALA A 41 -13.75 3.93 -1.73
N GLY A 42 -13.29 3.80 -0.48
CA GLY A 42 -12.00 4.36 -0.05
C GLY A 42 -10.82 3.70 -0.77
N MET A 43 -10.85 2.39 -0.97
CA MET A 43 -9.80 1.67 -1.69
C MET A 43 -9.78 1.97 -3.18
N ASP A 44 -10.94 2.10 -3.82
CA ASP A 44 -11.01 2.38 -5.26
C ASP A 44 -10.38 3.74 -5.60
N ARG A 45 -10.59 4.76 -4.76
CA ARG A 45 -10.06 6.11 -4.98
C ARG A 45 -8.63 6.34 -4.49
N TYR A 46 -8.25 5.72 -3.38
CA TYR A 46 -7.01 6.10 -2.68
C TYR A 46 -5.97 4.98 -2.61
N SER A 47 -6.27 3.75 -3.06
CA SER A 47 -5.39 2.60 -2.87
C SER A 47 -4.63 2.20 -4.14
N THR A 48 -3.31 2.24 -4.06
CA THR A 48 -2.36 1.79 -5.10
C THR A 48 -2.26 0.26 -5.23
N TYR A 49 -3.13 -0.52 -4.57
CA TYR A 49 -2.97 -1.97 -4.44
C TYR A 49 -3.10 -2.74 -5.76
N ARG A 50 -3.83 -2.20 -6.75
CA ARG A 50 -3.98 -2.81 -8.07
C ARG A 50 -2.68 -2.68 -8.89
N ALA A 51 -2.10 -1.47 -8.94
CA ALA A 51 -0.83 -1.22 -9.62
C ALA A 51 0.39 -1.78 -8.86
N HIS A 52 0.37 -1.74 -7.52
CA HIS A 52 1.51 -2.06 -6.67
C HIS A 52 1.15 -3.01 -5.50
N PRO A 53 0.69 -4.24 -5.79
CA PRO A 53 0.18 -5.15 -4.77
C PRO A 53 1.22 -5.54 -3.71
N TRP A 54 2.48 -5.77 -4.12
CA TRP A 54 3.56 -6.11 -3.18
C TRP A 54 3.91 -4.95 -2.25
N ARG A 55 3.97 -3.72 -2.79
CA ARG A 55 4.23 -2.51 -2.00
C ARG A 55 3.12 -2.28 -0.98
N ARG A 56 1.86 -2.47 -1.39
CA ARG A 56 0.71 -2.35 -0.49
C ARG A 56 0.79 -3.34 0.66
N ILE A 57 1.07 -4.62 0.38
CA ILE A 57 1.22 -5.65 1.42
C ILE A 57 2.31 -5.27 2.40
N GLU A 58 3.45 -4.78 1.91
CA GLU A 58 4.57 -4.35 2.76
C GLU A 58 4.20 -3.19 3.69
N HIS A 59 3.55 -2.15 3.17
CA HIS A 59 3.12 -1.01 3.97
C HIS A 59 2.10 -1.41 5.04
N THR A 60 1.13 -2.27 4.69
CA THR A 60 0.18 -2.82 5.67
C THR A 60 0.89 -3.62 6.75
N MET A 61 1.88 -4.44 6.38
CA MET A 61 2.65 -5.25 7.33
C MET A 61 3.52 -4.38 8.25
N GLU A 62 4.13 -3.32 7.72
CA GLU A 62 4.93 -2.39 8.50
C GLU A 62 4.06 -1.59 9.48
N SER A 63 2.95 -1.03 9.00
CA SER A 63 1.97 -0.32 9.83
C SER A 63 1.41 -1.24 10.93
N GLY A 64 1.03 -2.47 10.59
CA GLY A 64 0.62 -3.48 11.58
C GLY A 64 1.74 -3.81 12.58
N SER A 65 2.99 -3.88 12.14
CA SER A 65 4.13 -4.06 13.04
C SER A 65 4.26 -2.91 14.04
N ARG A 66 4.17 -1.66 13.58
CA ARG A 66 4.22 -0.45 14.42
C ARG A 66 3.04 -0.41 15.39
N LEU A 67 1.85 -0.79 14.95
CA LEU A 67 0.64 -0.78 15.76
C LEU A 67 0.67 -1.85 16.87
N PHE A 68 0.95 -3.11 16.52
CA PHE A 68 0.78 -4.24 17.44
C PHE A 68 2.07 -4.63 18.18
N PHE A 69 3.24 -4.41 17.61
CA PHE A 69 4.50 -4.95 18.13
C PHE A 69 5.49 -3.88 18.61
N ALA A 70 5.31 -2.61 18.25
CA ALA A 70 6.18 -1.54 18.70
C ALA A 70 5.91 -1.06 20.13
N GLY A 71 6.86 -0.27 20.64
CA GLY A 71 6.76 0.40 21.93
C GLY A 71 5.65 1.48 21.96
N PRO A 72 5.27 1.98 23.15
CA PRO A 72 4.15 2.91 23.30
C PRO A 72 4.29 4.20 22.48
N GLU A 73 5.51 4.72 22.34
CA GLU A 73 5.78 5.96 21.61
C GLU A 73 5.64 5.78 20.08
N GLU A 74 6.32 4.79 19.51
CA GLU A 74 6.21 4.44 18.08
C GLU A 74 4.76 4.09 17.70
N ARG A 75 4.02 3.41 18.59
CA ARG A 75 2.59 3.15 18.41
C ARG A 75 1.77 4.44 18.37
N ARG A 76 2.01 5.40 19.27
CA ARG A 76 1.30 6.70 19.29
C ARG A 76 1.55 7.48 18.00
N LEU A 77 2.79 7.50 17.52
CA LEU A 77 3.14 8.14 16.25
C LEU A 77 2.41 7.49 15.08
N GLU A 78 2.38 6.16 15.02
CA GLU A 78 1.65 5.43 13.98
C GLU A 78 0.13 5.66 14.07
N VAL A 79 -0.46 5.70 15.27
CA VAL A 79 -1.89 6.03 15.44
C VAL A 79 -2.18 7.43 14.92
N ALA A 80 -1.39 8.44 15.32
CA ALA A 80 -1.58 9.81 14.87
C ALA A 80 -1.44 9.94 13.34
N ARG A 81 -0.48 9.21 12.76
CA ARG A 81 -0.27 9.12 11.32
C ARG A 81 -1.47 8.48 10.60
N LEU A 82 -1.95 7.32 11.08
CA LEU A 82 -3.13 6.64 10.52
C LEU A 82 -4.39 7.51 10.59
N GLN A 83 -4.60 8.24 11.69
CA GLN A 83 -5.72 9.18 11.83
C GLN A 83 -5.65 10.32 10.82
N ARG A 84 -4.46 10.92 10.60
CA ARG A 84 -4.26 11.93 9.55
C ARG A 84 -4.56 11.38 8.16
N THR A 85 -4.04 10.19 7.87
CA THR A 85 -4.31 9.47 6.62
C THR A 85 -5.80 9.23 6.41
N HIS A 86 -6.52 8.69 7.39
CA HIS A 86 -7.95 8.38 7.26
C HIS A 86 -8.85 9.62 7.14
N ARG A 87 -8.46 10.76 7.73
CA ARG A 87 -9.23 12.03 7.62
C ARG A 87 -9.47 12.48 6.19
N ARG A 88 -8.53 12.18 5.28
CA ARG A 88 -8.62 12.57 3.86
C ARG A 88 -9.37 11.56 3.00
N ILE A 89 -9.61 10.34 3.50
CA ILE A 89 -10.34 9.31 2.76
C ILE A 89 -11.83 9.50 3.00
N ARG A 90 -12.44 10.40 2.23
CA ARG A 90 -13.88 10.69 2.27
C ARG A 90 -14.36 11.07 0.88
N GLY A 91 -15.64 10.86 0.61
CA GLY A 91 -16.20 11.18 -0.70
C GLY A 91 -17.61 10.65 -0.88
N THR A 92 -18.05 10.55 -2.13
CA THR A 92 -19.36 10.01 -2.50
C THR A 92 -19.14 8.90 -3.51
N ASP A 93 -19.56 7.67 -3.21
CA ASP A 93 -19.35 6.51 -4.08
C ASP A 93 -20.18 6.58 -5.38
N ALA A 94 -20.01 5.58 -6.27
CA ALA A 94 -20.72 5.51 -7.55
C ALA A 94 -22.25 5.38 -7.41
N ALA A 95 -22.74 4.97 -6.23
CA ALA A 95 -24.16 4.88 -5.91
C ALA A 95 -24.70 6.17 -5.26
N GLY A 96 -23.89 7.21 -5.12
CA GLY A 96 -24.27 8.47 -4.49
C GLY A 96 -24.20 8.47 -2.96
N ARG A 97 -23.62 7.44 -2.33
CA ARG A 97 -23.51 7.34 -0.87
C ARG A 97 -22.27 8.08 -0.39
N THR A 98 -22.45 9.00 0.54
CA THR A 98 -21.33 9.66 1.22
C THR A 98 -20.61 8.68 2.13
N TYR A 99 -19.28 8.71 2.13
CA TYR A 99 -18.45 7.84 2.96
C TYR A 99 -17.29 8.62 3.60
N SER A 100 -16.83 8.14 4.75
CA SER A 100 -15.64 8.64 5.44
C SER A 100 -14.92 7.47 6.12
N ALA A 101 -13.60 7.41 5.99
CA ALA A 101 -12.79 6.43 6.72
C ALA A 101 -12.66 6.76 8.22
N GLU A 102 -13.12 7.93 8.66
CA GLU A 102 -13.24 8.28 10.09
C GLU A 102 -14.49 7.68 10.75
N ASP A 103 -15.42 7.12 9.97
CA ASP A 103 -16.62 6.47 10.48
C ASP A 103 -16.26 5.39 11.53
N PRO A 104 -16.73 5.54 12.78
CA PRO A 104 -16.36 4.64 13.85
C PRO A 104 -16.85 3.21 13.60
N GLU A 105 -18.00 3.00 12.96
CA GLU A 105 -18.51 1.66 12.66
C GLU A 105 -17.62 0.94 11.64
N VAL A 106 -17.18 1.66 10.60
CA VAL A 106 -16.28 1.12 9.58
C VAL A 106 -14.92 0.78 10.17
N ARG A 107 -14.38 1.67 11.01
CA ARG A 107 -13.11 1.44 11.72
C ARG A 107 -13.23 0.26 12.68
N GLY A 108 -14.36 0.14 13.37
CA GLY A 108 -14.72 -1.00 14.21
C GLY A 108 -14.71 -2.30 13.40
N TRP A 109 -15.38 -2.34 12.25
CA TRP A 109 -15.41 -3.49 11.35
C TRP A 109 -14.01 -3.92 10.88
N VAL A 110 -13.18 -2.98 10.44
CA VAL A 110 -11.79 -3.24 10.01
C VAL A 110 -10.97 -3.88 11.13
N MET A 111 -11.16 -3.43 12.37
CA MET A 111 -10.45 -4.02 13.52
C MET A 111 -11.04 -5.36 13.95
N VAL A 112 -12.37 -5.50 13.98
CA VAL A 112 -13.03 -6.78 14.33
C VAL A 112 -12.67 -7.87 13.34
N THR A 113 -12.56 -7.58 12.05
CA THR A 113 -12.10 -8.57 11.05
C THR A 113 -10.68 -9.07 11.31
N LEU A 114 -9.79 -8.23 11.86
CA LEU A 114 -8.46 -8.67 12.28
C LEU A 114 -8.52 -9.63 13.48
N TYR A 115 -9.36 -9.32 14.47
CA TYR A 115 -9.63 -10.21 15.60
C TYR A 115 -10.21 -11.54 15.12
N GLU A 116 -11.24 -11.48 14.27
CA GLU A 116 -11.91 -12.63 13.65
C GLU A 116 -10.93 -13.50 12.87
N SER A 117 -9.97 -12.90 12.16
CA SER A 117 -8.96 -13.67 11.41
C SER A 117 -8.04 -14.45 12.34
N MET A 118 -7.71 -13.92 13.52
CA MET A 118 -6.91 -14.64 14.52
C MET A 118 -7.68 -15.84 15.09
N THR A 119 -8.97 -15.69 15.39
CA THR A 119 -9.81 -16.79 15.89
C THR A 119 -10.08 -17.82 14.79
N ALA A 120 -10.41 -17.38 13.57
CA ALA A 120 -10.63 -18.25 12.42
C ALA A 120 -9.40 -19.07 12.06
N MET A 121 -8.19 -18.49 12.12
CA MET A 121 -6.94 -19.23 11.91
C MET A 121 -6.80 -20.43 12.86
N ARG A 122 -7.14 -20.22 14.15
CA ARG A 122 -7.07 -21.24 15.21
C ARG A 122 -8.13 -22.33 15.01
N GLU A 123 -9.35 -21.92 14.69
CA GLU A 123 -10.46 -22.84 14.41
C GLU A 123 -10.18 -23.70 13.17
N LEU A 124 -9.79 -23.09 12.05
CA LEU A 124 -9.49 -23.79 10.78
C LEU A 124 -8.28 -24.72 10.89
N SER A 125 -7.36 -24.43 11.81
CA SER A 125 -6.20 -25.28 12.12
C SER A 125 -6.51 -26.43 13.09
N GLY A 126 -7.74 -26.50 13.62
CA GLY A 126 -8.15 -27.49 14.61
C GLY A 126 -7.45 -27.32 15.97
N ASP A 127 -7.08 -26.09 16.32
CA ASP A 127 -6.59 -25.67 17.65
C ASP A 127 -7.34 -24.42 18.13
N PRO A 128 -8.68 -24.48 18.30
CA PRO A 128 -9.47 -23.32 18.73
C PRO A 128 -9.03 -22.85 20.12
N LEU A 129 -9.10 -21.53 20.34
CA LEU A 129 -8.84 -20.93 21.65
C LEU A 129 -9.98 -21.29 22.61
N SER A 130 -9.64 -21.54 23.87
CA SER A 130 -10.63 -21.72 24.94
C SER A 130 -11.41 -20.41 25.20
N PRO A 131 -12.61 -20.47 25.80
CA PRO A 131 -13.37 -19.27 26.16
C PRO A 131 -12.55 -18.27 26.99
N ALA A 132 -11.76 -18.75 27.95
CA ALA A 132 -10.90 -17.89 28.77
C ALA A 132 -9.77 -17.22 27.95
N GLU A 133 -9.18 -17.93 26.98
CA GLU A 133 -8.19 -17.34 26.07
C GLU A 133 -8.83 -16.33 25.12
N LEU A 134 -10.06 -16.57 24.67
CA LEU A 134 -10.82 -15.62 23.87
C LEU A 134 -11.10 -14.33 24.65
N ASP A 135 -11.48 -14.43 25.92
CA ASP A 135 -11.69 -13.26 26.78
C ASP A 135 -10.41 -12.43 26.96
N VAL A 136 -9.27 -13.11 27.18
CA VAL A 136 -7.96 -12.44 27.28
C VAL A 136 -7.59 -11.76 25.95
N LEU A 137 -7.71 -12.48 24.82
CA LEU A 137 -7.42 -11.95 23.50
C LEU A 137 -8.31 -10.74 23.19
N TYR A 138 -9.58 -10.80 23.57
CA TYR A 138 -10.55 -9.74 23.33
C TYR A 138 -10.28 -8.51 24.18
N ALA A 139 -9.91 -8.67 25.45
CA ALA A 139 -9.48 -7.56 26.30
C ALA A 139 -8.25 -6.83 25.70
N GLU A 140 -7.23 -7.58 25.29
CA GLU A 140 -6.04 -7.01 24.63
C GLU A 140 -6.39 -6.33 23.30
N PHE A 141 -7.36 -6.86 22.55
CA PHE A 141 -7.88 -6.24 21.33
C PHE A 141 -8.60 -4.91 21.62
N LEU A 142 -9.42 -4.85 22.67
CA LEU A 142 -10.11 -3.63 23.09
C LEU A 142 -9.11 -2.53 23.47
N ASP A 143 -8.00 -2.86 24.13
CA ASP A 143 -6.93 -1.89 24.43
C ASP A 143 -6.33 -1.27 23.16
N VAL A 144 -6.14 -2.06 22.10
CA VAL A 144 -5.65 -1.56 20.82
C VAL A 144 -6.69 -0.66 20.14
N CYS A 145 -7.96 -1.07 20.15
CA CYS A 145 -9.05 -0.26 19.60
C CYS A 145 -9.21 1.07 20.33
N ALA A 146 -9.10 1.07 21.67
CA ALA A 146 -9.12 2.28 22.48
C ALA A 146 -7.93 3.19 22.15
N ALA A 147 -6.73 2.64 21.97
CA ALA A 147 -5.55 3.40 21.56
C ALA A 147 -5.71 4.05 20.17
N LEU A 148 -6.45 3.41 19.27
CA LEU A 148 -6.80 3.97 17.97
C LEU A 148 -7.90 5.04 18.05
N GLY A 149 -8.59 5.17 19.18
CA GLY A 149 -9.75 6.06 19.33
C GLY A 149 -11.00 5.51 18.64
N ILE A 150 -11.19 4.18 18.68
CA ILE A 150 -12.43 3.53 18.24
C ILE A 150 -13.39 3.46 19.44
N PRO A 151 -14.60 4.03 19.35
CA PRO A 151 -15.57 4.01 20.44
C PRO A 151 -15.95 2.57 20.84
N ARG A 152 -16.19 2.34 22.14
CA ARG A 152 -16.49 1.00 22.66
C ARG A 152 -17.85 0.48 22.18
N GLU A 153 -18.75 1.39 21.85
CA GLU A 153 -20.16 1.17 21.51
C GLU A 153 -20.31 0.53 20.13
N VAL A 154 -19.34 0.73 19.23
CA VAL A 154 -19.34 0.13 17.89
C VAL A 154 -18.71 -1.27 17.85
N LEU A 155 -18.18 -1.74 18.97
CA LEU A 155 -17.52 -3.04 19.12
C LEU A 155 -18.44 -4.02 19.88
N PRO A 156 -18.34 -5.34 19.62
CA PRO A 156 -19.10 -6.37 20.36
C PRO A 156 -18.98 -6.23 21.89
N ALA A 157 -19.99 -6.62 22.69
CA ALA A 157 -19.87 -6.44 24.14
C ALA A 157 -18.88 -7.46 24.77
N SER A 158 -18.68 -8.60 24.13
CA SER A 158 -17.78 -9.66 24.59
C SER A 158 -17.18 -10.46 23.43
N ALA A 159 -16.17 -11.28 23.73
CA ALA A 159 -15.58 -12.20 22.76
C ALA A 159 -16.61 -13.16 22.16
N ALA A 160 -17.60 -13.58 22.96
CA ALA A 160 -18.66 -14.50 22.56
C ALA A 160 -19.66 -13.88 21.54
N GLU A 161 -19.75 -12.55 21.49
CA GLU A 161 -20.65 -11.83 20.57
C GLU A 161 -20.01 -11.54 19.21
N VAL A 162 -18.69 -11.70 19.08
CA VAL A 162 -17.97 -11.44 17.83
C VAL A 162 -18.54 -12.25 16.65
N PRO A 163 -18.82 -13.57 16.76
CA PRO A 163 -19.38 -14.33 15.66
C PRO A 163 -20.73 -13.78 15.16
N ALA A 164 -21.62 -13.43 16.08
CA ALA A 164 -22.93 -12.87 15.75
C ALA A 164 -22.81 -11.48 15.10
N TYR A 165 -21.89 -10.65 15.58
CA TYR A 165 -21.57 -9.36 14.97
C TYR A 165 -21.08 -9.54 13.53
N VAL A 166 -20.12 -10.45 13.30
CA VAL A 166 -19.56 -10.72 11.96
C VAL A 166 -20.64 -11.25 11.03
N GLU A 167 -21.44 -12.21 11.48
CA GLU A 167 -22.55 -12.75 10.69
C GLU A 167 -23.54 -11.66 10.28
N ARG A 168 -23.97 -10.81 11.21
CA ARG A 168 -24.87 -9.70 10.93
C ARG A 168 -24.29 -8.74 9.88
N THR A 169 -23.05 -8.30 10.06
CA THR A 169 -22.40 -7.41 9.08
C THR A 169 -22.28 -8.08 7.71
N VAL A 170 -21.93 -9.38 7.68
CA VAL A 170 -21.87 -10.17 6.44
C VAL A 170 -23.24 -10.28 5.78
N ARG A 171 -24.35 -10.37 6.52
CA ARG A 171 -25.71 -10.50 5.97
C ARG A 171 -26.34 -9.18 5.54
N GLU A 172 -26.06 -8.10 6.26
CA GLU A 172 -26.75 -6.83 6.10
C GLU A 172 -25.93 -5.82 5.30
N VAL A 173 -24.61 -5.73 5.52
CA VAL A 173 -23.79 -4.61 5.05
C VAL A 173 -22.91 -4.96 3.85
N LEU A 174 -22.24 -6.12 3.88
CA LEU A 174 -21.23 -6.46 2.86
C LEU A 174 -21.82 -6.59 1.43
N GLU A 175 -21.03 -6.21 0.44
CA GLU A 175 -21.37 -6.30 -0.99
C GLU A 175 -20.32 -7.12 -1.73
N ASN A 176 -20.74 -7.99 -2.65
CA ASN A 176 -19.84 -8.76 -3.51
C ASN A 176 -19.62 -8.06 -4.85
N GLY A 177 -18.98 -6.88 -4.77
CA GLY A 177 -18.73 -5.99 -5.90
C GLY A 177 -17.56 -6.41 -6.81
N PRO A 178 -17.27 -5.63 -7.87
CA PRO A 178 -16.08 -5.78 -8.70
C PRO A 178 -14.77 -5.82 -7.91
N GLU A 179 -14.68 -5.06 -6.82
CA GLU A 179 -13.50 -4.91 -5.97
C GLU A 179 -13.18 -6.22 -5.25
N VAL A 180 -14.21 -6.89 -4.71
CA VAL A 180 -14.10 -8.22 -4.10
C VAL A 180 -13.65 -9.25 -5.13
N ARG A 181 -14.25 -9.25 -6.32
CA ARG A 181 -13.86 -10.17 -7.41
C ARG A 181 -12.42 -9.95 -7.84
N HIS A 182 -11.99 -8.70 -7.96
CA HIS A 182 -10.60 -8.37 -8.27
C HIS A 182 -9.66 -8.81 -7.14
N MET A 183 -10.02 -8.61 -5.87
CA MET A 183 -9.25 -9.12 -4.73
C MET A 183 -9.09 -10.65 -4.78
N LEU A 184 -10.16 -11.39 -5.04
CA LEU A 184 -10.13 -12.86 -5.10
C LEU A 184 -9.37 -13.40 -6.32
N HIS A 185 -9.44 -12.72 -7.47
CA HIS A 185 -9.10 -13.34 -8.76
C HIS A 185 -8.14 -12.53 -9.63
N GLY A 186 -8.07 -11.22 -9.46
CA GLY A 186 -7.28 -10.30 -10.28
C GLY A 186 -5.89 -10.02 -9.70
N VAL A 187 -5.83 -9.57 -8.45
CA VAL A 187 -4.61 -9.07 -7.79
C VAL A 187 -3.41 -9.99 -7.99
N LEU A 188 -3.53 -11.29 -7.69
CA LEU A 188 -2.42 -12.24 -7.83
C LEU A 188 -2.17 -12.70 -9.28
N ARG A 189 -3.17 -12.66 -10.16
CA ARG A 189 -2.99 -12.99 -11.58
C ARG A 189 -2.22 -11.90 -12.32
N GLU A 190 -2.47 -10.65 -11.95
CA GLU A 190 -1.85 -9.47 -12.55
C GLU A 190 -0.54 -9.08 -11.85
N ALA A 191 -0.28 -9.65 -10.66
CA ALA A 191 0.90 -9.33 -9.87
C ALA A 191 2.21 -9.43 -10.66
N PRO A 192 3.08 -8.40 -10.56
CA PRO A 192 4.41 -8.42 -11.18
C PRO A 192 5.28 -9.49 -10.51
N VAL A 193 6.34 -9.91 -11.20
CA VAL A 193 7.28 -10.91 -10.70
C VAL A 193 7.82 -10.48 -9.33
N PRO A 194 7.67 -11.29 -8.26
CA PRO A 194 8.27 -10.98 -6.98
C PRO A 194 9.79 -10.91 -7.14
N ARG A 195 10.41 -9.79 -6.76
CA ARG A 195 11.87 -9.60 -6.91
C ARG A 195 12.70 -10.69 -6.19
N ARG A 196 12.14 -11.33 -5.15
CA ARG A 196 12.76 -12.46 -4.42
C ARG A 196 12.75 -13.80 -5.15
N LEU A 197 12.01 -13.92 -6.26
CA LEU A 197 11.85 -15.17 -6.99
C LEU A 197 13.12 -15.55 -7.76
N GLY A 198 14.02 -14.59 -8.01
CA GLY A 198 15.36 -14.81 -8.55
C GLY A 198 15.34 -15.65 -9.82
N ARG A 199 16.01 -16.81 -9.80
CA ARG A 199 16.13 -17.72 -10.94
C ARG A 199 14.80 -18.36 -11.40
N LEU A 200 13.77 -18.34 -10.56
CA LEU A 200 12.44 -18.85 -10.89
C LEU A 200 11.54 -17.81 -11.57
N ALA A 201 12.05 -16.58 -11.80
CA ALA A 201 11.32 -15.50 -12.48
C ALA A 201 10.67 -15.91 -13.81
N PRO A 202 11.32 -16.70 -14.70
CA PRO A 202 10.70 -17.13 -15.96
C PRO A 202 9.43 -17.99 -15.78
N ALA A 203 9.32 -18.70 -14.65
CA ALA A 203 8.14 -19.51 -14.35
C ALA A 203 6.98 -18.71 -13.76
N TRP A 204 7.19 -17.43 -13.41
CA TRP A 204 6.19 -16.60 -12.73
C TRP A 204 4.85 -16.50 -13.46
N PRO A 205 4.77 -16.33 -14.80
CA PRO A 205 3.50 -16.22 -15.49
C PRO A 205 2.58 -17.43 -15.29
N LEU A 206 3.16 -18.63 -15.17
CA LEU A 206 2.43 -19.87 -14.87
C LEU A 206 2.17 -19.99 -13.37
N LEU A 207 3.19 -19.79 -12.54
CA LEU A 207 3.09 -19.91 -11.08
C LEU A 207 2.03 -18.98 -10.50
N ARG A 208 1.97 -17.73 -10.95
CA ARG A 208 0.99 -16.74 -10.45
C ARG A 208 -0.45 -17.15 -10.70
N VAL A 209 -0.73 -17.83 -11.82
CA VAL A 209 -2.08 -18.34 -12.15
C VAL A 209 -2.45 -19.48 -11.21
N VAL A 210 -1.52 -20.41 -10.96
CA VAL A 210 -1.73 -21.53 -10.03
C VAL A 210 -1.90 -21.02 -8.60
N ILE A 211 -1.03 -20.11 -8.15
CA ILE A 211 -1.09 -19.46 -6.85
C ILE A 211 -2.41 -18.69 -6.69
N ALA A 212 -2.81 -17.88 -7.66
CA ALA A 212 -4.06 -17.13 -7.61
C ALA A 212 -5.27 -18.07 -7.49
N ARG A 213 -5.30 -19.19 -8.23
CA ARG A 213 -6.37 -20.18 -8.10
C ARG A 213 -6.39 -20.85 -6.73
N ALA A 214 -5.22 -21.23 -6.20
CA ALA A 214 -5.11 -21.85 -4.89
C ALA A 214 -5.53 -20.89 -3.76
N VAL A 215 -5.05 -19.64 -3.79
CA VAL A 215 -5.42 -18.61 -2.82
C VAL A 215 -6.91 -18.29 -2.92
N ALA A 216 -7.47 -18.14 -4.12
CA ALA A 216 -8.91 -17.91 -4.29
C ALA A 216 -9.74 -19.08 -3.74
N ALA A 217 -9.37 -20.32 -4.07
CA ALA A 217 -10.08 -21.51 -3.60
C ALA A 217 -9.99 -21.66 -2.08
N LEU A 218 -8.82 -21.43 -1.49
CA LEU A 218 -8.62 -21.40 -0.03
C LEU A 218 -9.49 -20.33 0.59
N THR A 219 -9.39 -19.08 0.11
CA THR A 219 -10.11 -17.93 0.67
C THR A 219 -11.61 -18.15 0.63
N VAL A 220 -12.17 -18.50 -0.54
CA VAL A 220 -13.60 -18.77 -0.67
C VAL A 220 -14.02 -19.90 0.26
N SER A 221 -13.23 -20.96 0.39
CA SER A 221 -13.58 -22.10 1.26
C SER A 221 -13.49 -21.78 2.75
N ASP A 222 -12.67 -20.79 3.11
CA ASP A 222 -12.49 -20.40 4.49
C ASP A 222 -13.59 -19.43 4.92
N LEU A 223 -14.14 -18.57 4.02
CA LEU A 223 -15.12 -17.49 4.31
C LEU A 223 -16.27 -17.93 5.24
N PRO A 224 -16.83 -17.01 6.07
CA PRO A 224 -17.89 -17.36 7.02
C PRO A 224 -19.10 -18.02 6.35
N PRO A 225 -19.81 -18.96 7.00
CA PRO A 225 -21.02 -19.57 6.43
C PRO A 225 -22.06 -18.55 5.94
N ALA A 226 -22.23 -17.44 6.68
CA ALA A 226 -23.12 -16.35 6.29
C ALA A 226 -22.78 -15.71 4.93
N TRP A 227 -21.50 -15.73 4.53
CA TRP A 227 -21.07 -15.26 3.21
C TRP A 227 -21.59 -16.16 2.09
N HIS A 228 -21.46 -17.48 2.30
CA HIS A 228 -21.93 -18.49 1.36
C HIS A 228 -23.43 -18.41 1.13
N GLU A 229 -24.19 -18.26 2.21
CA GLU A 229 -25.63 -18.10 2.17
C GLU A 229 -26.05 -16.80 1.49
N ARG A 230 -25.43 -15.66 1.82
CA ARG A 230 -25.79 -14.36 1.23
C ARG A 230 -25.48 -14.28 -0.27
N PHE A 231 -24.30 -14.72 -0.67
CA PHE A 231 -23.80 -14.50 -2.03
C PHE A 231 -23.91 -15.73 -2.94
N GLY A 232 -24.61 -16.78 -2.49
CA GLY A 232 -24.81 -18.00 -3.27
C GLY A 232 -23.51 -18.72 -3.65
N THR A 233 -22.46 -18.56 -2.83
CA THR A 233 -21.19 -19.27 -3.03
C THR A 233 -21.20 -20.56 -2.23
N SER A 234 -20.48 -21.59 -2.67
CA SER A 234 -20.43 -22.87 -1.95
C SER A 234 -19.00 -23.27 -1.62
N ARG A 235 -18.84 -23.88 -0.44
CA ARG A 235 -17.60 -24.54 -0.03
C ARG A 235 -17.46 -25.85 -0.79
N GLY A 236 -16.85 -25.79 -1.98
CA GLY A 236 -16.62 -26.98 -2.80
C GLY A 236 -15.71 -28.00 -2.11
N PRO A 237 -15.87 -29.31 -2.37
CA PRO A 237 -15.12 -30.36 -1.67
C PRO A 237 -13.60 -30.25 -1.87
N ALA A 238 -13.14 -29.86 -3.06
CA ALA A 238 -11.73 -29.64 -3.34
C ALA A 238 -11.13 -28.46 -2.55
N GLY A 239 -11.91 -27.38 -2.39
CA GLY A 239 -11.50 -26.21 -1.61
C GLY A 239 -11.48 -26.49 -0.10
N ALA A 240 -12.46 -27.27 0.39
CA ALA A 240 -12.47 -27.75 1.77
C ALA A 240 -11.25 -28.65 2.08
N ALA A 241 -10.92 -29.57 1.17
CA ALA A 241 -9.74 -30.41 1.30
C ALA A 241 -8.44 -29.59 1.27
N LEU A 242 -8.35 -28.58 0.40
CA LEU A 242 -7.21 -27.66 0.33
C LEU A 242 -7.05 -26.87 1.63
N SER A 243 -8.14 -26.27 2.13
CA SER A 243 -8.19 -25.55 3.41
C SER A 243 -7.70 -26.43 4.55
N TRP A 244 -8.30 -27.61 4.72
CA TRP A 244 -7.90 -28.56 5.75
C TRP A 244 -6.42 -28.93 5.66
N THR A 245 -5.94 -29.27 4.45
CA THR A 245 -4.55 -29.68 4.23
C THR A 245 -3.56 -28.56 4.57
N LEU A 246 -3.85 -27.32 4.16
CA LEU A 246 -2.94 -26.19 4.40
C LEU A 246 -2.92 -25.79 5.87
N HIS A 247 -4.08 -25.66 6.52
CA HIS A 247 -4.17 -25.25 7.92
C HIS A 247 -3.60 -26.31 8.87
N HIS A 248 -4.01 -27.58 8.72
CA HIS A 248 -3.49 -28.67 9.55
C HIS A 248 -2.03 -28.99 9.24
N GLY A 249 -1.65 -29.00 7.96
CA GLY A 249 -0.27 -29.23 7.53
C GLY A 249 0.69 -28.16 8.04
N LEU A 250 0.32 -26.88 7.90
CA LEU A 250 1.15 -25.79 8.41
C LEU A 250 1.20 -25.79 9.94
N ARG A 251 0.09 -26.05 10.64
CA ARG A 251 0.10 -26.24 12.10
C ARG A 251 1.08 -27.34 12.51
N HIS A 252 1.00 -28.51 11.89
CA HIS A 252 1.89 -29.63 12.20
C HIS A 252 3.36 -29.27 11.96
N ALA A 253 3.65 -28.64 10.80
CA ALA A 253 5.00 -28.15 10.49
C ALA A 253 5.50 -27.11 11.50
N MET A 254 4.64 -26.20 11.96
CA MET A 254 4.99 -25.16 12.93
C MET A 254 5.18 -25.70 14.35
N HIS A 255 4.52 -26.80 14.73
CA HIS A 255 4.77 -27.47 16.02
C HIS A 255 6.17 -28.08 16.10
N LEU A 256 6.66 -28.61 14.98
CA LEU A 256 8.00 -29.18 14.88
C LEU A 256 9.09 -28.11 14.68
N ALA A 257 8.72 -26.89 14.27
CA ALA A 257 9.64 -25.82 13.99
C ALA A 257 10.06 -25.04 15.26
N PRO A 258 11.32 -24.59 15.36
CA PRO A 258 11.75 -23.71 16.44
C PRO A 258 11.07 -22.34 16.35
N ASP A 259 10.97 -21.63 17.47
CA ASP A 259 10.21 -20.36 17.58
C ASP A 259 10.63 -19.29 16.57
N ARG A 260 11.91 -19.23 16.19
CA ARG A 260 12.42 -18.31 15.16
C ARG A 260 11.79 -18.50 13.77
N VAL A 261 11.25 -19.70 13.50
CA VAL A 261 10.54 -20.02 12.25
C VAL A 261 9.04 -19.88 12.46
N ARG A 262 8.52 -20.23 13.63
CA ARG A 262 7.10 -20.15 13.99
C ARG A 262 6.56 -18.72 13.99
N TYR A 263 7.35 -17.79 14.54
CA TYR A 263 6.98 -16.38 14.65
C TYR A 263 7.74 -15.53 13.63
N ARG A 264 7.09 -14.48 13.12
CA ARG A 264 7.77 -13.47 12.31
C ARG A 264 8.75 -12.70 13.19
N ARG A 265 10.02 -12.67 12.80
CA ARG A 265 11.01 -11.78 13.43
C ARG A 265 10.70 -10.33 13.08
N ARG A 266 10.81 -9.45 14.09
CA ARG A 266 10.95 -8.01 13.91
C ARG A 266 12.11 -7.73 12.96
N SER A 267 11.83 -7.10 11.82
CA SER A 267 12.87 -6.47 11.01
C SER A 267 13.10 -5.08 11.59
N VAL A 268 13.99 -4.96 12.58
CA VAL A 268 14.70 -3.69 12.76
C VAL A 268 15.71 -3.64 11.62
N SER A 269 15.53 -2.68 10.71
CA SER A 269 16.48 -2.25 9.66
C SER A 269 17.57 -3.27 9.26
N GLY A 270 17.47 -3.86 8.08
CA GLY A 270 18.49 -4.75 7.54
C GLY A 270 18.75 -4.49 6.06
N ALA A 271 19.90 -3.90 5.76
CA ALA A 271 20.40 -3.59 4.42
C ALA A 271 20.33 -4.79 3.46
N PRO A 272 19.96 -4.59 2.18
CA PRO A 272 19.91 -5.68 1.20
C PRO A 272 21.30 -6.01 0.62
N ALA A 273 21.48 -7.29 0.29
CA ALA A 273 22.66 -7.88 -0.35
C ALA A 273 22.83 -7.45 -1.82
N PRO A 274 24.06 -7.52 -2.39
CA PRO A 274 24.35 -6.93 -3.70
C PRO A 274 23.74 -7.77 -4.83
N VAL A 275 23.01 -7.11 -5.72
CA VAL A 275 22.56 -7.65 -7.01
C VAL A 275 23.30 -6.89 -8.10
N ARG A 276 23.94 -7.62 -9.02
CA ARG A 276 24.57 -7.04 -10.22
C ARG A 276 23.49 -6.71 -11.24
N VAL A 277 23.40 -5.43 -11.61
CA VAL A 277 22.52 -4.94 -12.67
C VAL A 277 23.29 -4.92 -14.00
N ALA A 278 22.70 -5.49 -15.04
CA ALA A 278 23.19 -5.36 -16.41
C ALA A 278 22.64 -4.05 -17.02
N VAL A 279 23.54 -3.21 -17.52
CA VAL A 279 23.23 -1.94 -18.20
C VAL A 279 22.72 -2.24 -19.61
N PRO A 280 21.46 -1.91 -19.98
CA PRO A 280 21.04 -1.94 -21.37
C PRO A 280 21.76 -0.81 -22.12
N ARG A 281 22.43 -1.13 -23.22
CA ARG A 281 23.01 -0.14 -24.13
C ARG A 281 21.89 0.60 -24.86
N ALA A 282 21.96 1.93 -24.81
CA ALA A 282 21.09 2.86 -25.53
C ALA A 282 21.14 2.61 -27.05
N ARG A 283 19.97 2.69 -27.69
CA ARG A 283 19.85 2.88 -29.14
C ARG A 283 19.59 4.36 -29.38
N SER A 284 20.60 5.04 -29.93
CA SER A 284 20.53 6.45 -30.30
C SER A 284 19.75 6.67 -31.60
N GLY A 285 19.01 7.78 -31.67
CA GLY A 285 18.61 8.37 -32.96
C GLY A 285 17.32 9.18 -33.05
N GLY A 286 16.51 9.34 -31.98
CA GLY A 286 15.24 10.08 -32.05
C GLY A 286 14.89 10.83 -30.77
N ASP A 287 13.85 11.69 -30.83
CA ASP A 287 13.31 12.40 -29.66
C ASP A 287 12.86 11.40 -28.60
N ALA A 288 13.53 11.41 -27.44
CA ALA A 288 13.29 10.46 -26.35
C ALA A 288 12.10 10.87 -25.47
N ARG A 289 11.61 12.11 -25.57
CA ARG A 289 10.54 12.65 -24.70
C ARG A 289 9.28 11.78 -24.71
N PRO A 290 8.71 11.34 -25.86
CA PRO A 290 7.49 10.53 -25.85
C PRO A 290 7.64 9.22 -25.07
N ALA A 291 8.80 8.56 -25.15
CA ALA A 291 9.04 7.31 -24.42
C ALA A 291 9.16 7.56 -22.91
N ARG A 292 9.86 8.63 -22.51
CA ARG A 292 9.99 9.03 -21.10
C ARG A 292 8.66 9.46 -20.49
N LEU A 293 7.87 10.27 -21.19
CA LEU A 293 6.55 10.71 -20.72
C LEU A 293 5.58 9.54 -20.52
N ARG A 294 5.58 8.54 -21.42
CA ARG A 294 4.80 7.30 -21.23
C ARG A 294 5.28 6.46 -20.05
N ALA A 295 6.58 6.51 -19.72
CA ALA A 295 7.12 5.84 -18.55
C ALA A 295 6.68 6.57 -17.28
N PHE A 296 6.81 7.91 -17.25
CA PHE A 296 6.34 8.76 -16.16
C PHE A 296 4.85 8.59 -15.89
N PHE A 297 4.01 8.64 -16.92
CA PHE A 297 2.58 8.38 -16.80
C PHE A 297 2.29 7.05 -16.09
N ARG A 298 2.86 5.94 -16.59
CA ARG A 298 2.56 4.59 -16.06
C ARG A 298 3.20 4.27 -14.72
N GLN A 299 4.31 4.93 -14.37
CA GLN A 299 5.09 4.59 -13.18
C GLN A 299 4.84 5.58 -12.02
N VAL A 300 4.41 6.80 -12.34
CA VAL A 300 4.26 7.90 -11.37
C VAL A 300 2.85 8.45 -11.32
N LEU A 301 2.16 8.62 -12.46
CA LEU A 301 0.83 9.25 -12.43
C LEU A 301 -0.30 8.24 -12.25
N ASP A 302 -0.31 7.17 -13.03
CA ASP A 302 -1.32 6.10 -12.98
C ASP A 302 -1.09 5.21 -11.75
N GLN A 303 -1.48 5.73 -10.58
CA GLN A 303 -1.32 5.10 -9.28
C GLN A 303 -2.29 3.92 -9.08
N THR A 304 -3.46 4.00 -9.68
CA THR A 304 -4.50 2.96 -9.62
C THR A 304 -4.27 1.85 -10.66
N GLY A 305 -3.51 2.11 -11.72
CA GLY A 305 -3.20 1.17 -12.79
C GLY A 305 -4.36 0.97 -13.76
N ASN A 306 -5.30 1.91 -13.84
CA ASN A 306 -6.49 1.83 -14.68
C ASN A 306 -6.27 2.39 -16.11
N GLY A 307 -5.06 2.91 -16.40
CA GLY A 307 -4.67 3.42 -17.71
C GLY A 307 -5.08 4.87 -18.00
N ARG A 308 -5.65 5.55 -17.01
CA ARG A 308 -6.06 6.96 -17.02
C ARG A 308 -5.56 7.61 -15.73
N VAL A 309 -5.43 8.93 -15.72
CA VAL A 309 -5.11 9.69 -14.51
C VAL A 309 -6.32 10.53 -14.16
N ASP A 310 -6.77 10.46 -12.92
CA ASP A 310 -7.79 11.34 -12.37
C ASP A 310 -7.34 12.00 -11.05
N SER A 311 -8.23 12.78 -10.43
CA SER A 311 -7.95 13.41 -9.13
C SER A 311 -7.62 12.36 -8.04
N ALA A 312 -8.18 11.16 -8.13
CA ALA A 312 -7.92 10.09 -7.17
C ALA A 312 -6.49 9.54 -7.30
N ASP A 313 -5.98 9.38 -8.53
CA ASP A 313 -4.58 8.98 -8.77
C ASP A 313 -3.58 9.98 -8.17
N LEU A 314 -3.80 11.28 -8.39
CA LEU A 314 -2.94 12.32 -7.81
C LEU A 314 -3.06 12.38 -6.29
N GLN A 315 -4.28 12.25 -5.74
CA GLN A 315 -4.46 12.16 -4.31
C GLN A 315 -3.75 10.93 -3.71
N ALA A 316 -3.77 9.77 -4.37
CA ALA A 316 -3.07 8.56 -3.95
C ALA A 316 -1.53 8.71 -4.02
N MET A 317 -1.02 9.43 -5.03
CA MET A 317 0.40 9.75 -5.16
C MET A 317 0.87 10.66 -4.02
N VAL A 318 0.20 11.81 -3.83
CA VAL A 318 0.49 12.76 -2.75
C VAL A 318 0.38 12.07 -1.41
N HIS A 319 -0.66 11.26 -1.23
CA HIS A 319 -0.86 10.45 -0.04
C HIS A 319 0.35 9.57 0.27
N THR A 320 0.88 8.87 -0.74
CA THR A 320 2.05 8.00 -0.58
C THR A 320 3.31 8.78 -0.21
N LEU A 321 3.49 9.98 -0.78
CA LEU A 321 4.62 10.87 -0.49
C LEU A 321 4.54 11.42 0.94
N CYS A 322 3.41 11.99 1.33
CA CYS A 322 3.18 12.53 2.67
C CYS A 322 3.25 11.43 3.73
N TRP A 323 2.73 10.23 3.43
CA TRP A 323 2.87 9.06 4.29
C TRP A 323 4.34 8.72 4.53
N ARG A 324 5.20 8.78 3.50
CA ARG A 324 6.63 8.46 3.61
C ARG A 324 7.43 9.52 4.35
N LEU A 325 7.15 10.80 4.09
CA LEU A 325 7.82 11.93 4.73
C LEU A 325 7.37 12.18 6.18
N GLU A 326 6.31 11.50 6.62
CA GLU A 326 5.72 11.63 7.97
C GLU A 326 5.36 13.09 8.33
N LEU A 327 4.88 13.85 7.33
CA LEU A 327 4.63 15.30 7.45
C LEU A 327 3.64 15.68 8.57
N PRO A 328 3.80 16.88 9.17
CA PRO A 328 2.76 17.52 9.96
C PRO A 328 1.59 17.96 9.06
N ALA A 329 0.40 18.10 9.67
CA ALA A 329 -0.85 18.35 8.93
C ALA A 329 -0.79 19.61 8.05
N GLU A 330 -0.20 20.70 8.56
CA GLU A 330 -0.07 21.98 7.84
C GLU A 330 0.72 21.83 6.54
N ARG A 331 1.91 21.21 6.60
CA ARG A 331 2.75 20.96 5.42
C ARG A 331 2.11 19.96 4.45
N GLU A 332 1.34 19.01 4.98
CA GLU A 332 0.65 18.03 4.15
C GLU A 332 -0.45 18.71 3.30
N ASP A 333 -1.23 19.61 3.89
CA ASP A 333 -2.29 20.35 3.17
C ASP A 333 -1.72 21.25 2.06
N GLU A 334 -0.54 21.84 2.26
CA GLU A 334 0.17 22.60 1.23
C GLU A 334 0.55 21.74 0.02
N VAL A 335 1.05 20.52 0.24
CA VAL A 335 1.39 19.59 -0.85
C VAL A 335 0.13 19.17 -1.59
N TYR A 336 -0.95 18.81 -0.88
CA TYR A 336 -2.21 18.45 -1.53
C TYR A 336 -2.76 19.60 -2.40
N ALA A 337 -2.77 20.82 -1.89
CA ALA A 337 -3.25 21.99 -2.64
C ALA A 337 -2.43 22.22 -3.91
N ALA A 338 -1.10 22.15 -3.83
CA ALA A 338 -0.23 22.38 -4.97
C ALA A 338 -0.41 21.33 -6.08
N PHE A 339 -0.58 20.05 -5.71
CA PHE A 339 -0.84 18.98 -6.68
C PHE A 339 -2.25 19.02 -7.27
N GLU A 340 -3.27 19.46 -6.51
CA GLU A 340 -4.62 19.68 -7.03
C GLU A 340 -4.68 20.86 -8.02
N ASP A 341 -3.94 21.94 -7.76
CA ASP A 341 -3.80 23.04 -8.72
C ASP A 341 -3.10 22.59 -10.00
N TRP A 342 -2.04 21.78 -9.88
CA TRP A 342 -1.39 21.19 -11.04
C TRP A 342 -2.34 20.25 -11.81
N TRP A 343 -3.13 19.43 -11.12
CA TRP A 343 -4.13 18.56 -11.73
C TRP A 343 -5.12 19.35 -12.59
N ARG A 344 -5.68 20.41 -12.03
CA ARG A 344 -6.67 21.27 -12.69
C ARG A 344 -6.11 21.83 -14.00
N GLN A 345 -4.88 22.34 -13.97
CA GLN A 345 -4.21 22.84 -15.17
C GLN A 345 -3.91 21.74 -16.19
N LEU A 346 -3.44 20.57 -15.73
CA LEU A 346 -3.17 19.44 -16.62
C LEU A 346 -4.44 18.97 -17.33
N ARG A 347 -5.54 18.81 -16.58
CA ARG A 347 -6.83 18.40 -17.14
C ARG A 347 -7.34 19.41 -18.16
N GLU A 348 -7.35 20.70 -17.83
CA GLU A 348 -7.77 21.76 -18.76
C GLU A 348 -6.96 21.77 -20.07
N ALA A 349 -5.69 21.36 -20.03
CA ALA A 349 -4.82 21.30 -21.20
C ALA A 349 -4.86 19.98 -21.98
N ALA A 350 -5.21 18.87 -21.33
CA ALA A 350 -5.03 17.51 -21.87
C ALA A 350 -6.34 16.74 -22.12
N ASP A 351 -7.36 16.92 -21.28
CA ASP A 351 -8.66 16.24 -21.36
C ASP A 351 -9.42 16.72 -22.61
N SER A 352 -9.17 16.04 -23.73
CA SER A 352 -9.62 16.47 -25.05
C SER A 352 -11.02 15.94 -25.37
N ASP A 353 -11.41 14.85 -24.73
CA ASP A 353 -12.72 14.22 -24.90
C ASP A 353 -13.74 14.61 -23.82
N GLY A 354 -13.30 15.28 -22.75
CA GLY A 354 -14.14 15.78 -21.66
C GLY A 354 -14.63 14.68 -20.73
N ASP A 355 -13.95 13.54 -20.68
CA ASP A 355 -14.34 12.41 -19.83
C ASP A 355 -13.96 12.61 -18.34
N GLY A 356 -13.26 13.70 -18.04
CA GLY A 356 -12.86 14.11 -16.69
C GLY A 356 -11.56 13.45 -16.21
N GLY A 357 -10.95 12.58 -17.00
CA GLY A 357 -9.63 11.99 -16.81
C GLY A 357 -8.65 12.42 -17.91
N VAL A 358 -7.41 11.96 -17.80
CA VAL A 358 -6.38 12.15 -18.84
C VAL A 358 -5.76 10.79 -19.15
N ASP A 359 -5.89 10.32 -20.38
CA ASP A 359 -5.24 9.10 -20.83
C ASP A 359 -3.75 9.32 -21.19
N CYS A 360 -3.02 8.22 -21.42
CA CYS A 360 -1.60 8.27 -21.72
C CYS A 360 -1.28 9.01 -23.04
N GLY A 361 -2.16 8.92 -24.03
CA GLY A 361 -2.02 9.60 -25.32
C GLY A 361 -2.27 11.10 -25.19
N GLU A 362 -3.30 11.49 -24.45
CA GLU A 362 -3.65 12.87 -24.12
C GLU A 362 -2.53 13.53 -23.32
N PHE A 363 -2.07 12.89 -22.24
CA PHE A 363 -0.97 13.39 -21.41
C PHE A 363 0.29 13.67 -22.24
N VAL A 364 0.74 12.70 -23.04
CA VAL A 364 1.96 12.84 -23.86
C VAL A 364 1.79 13.97 -24.88
N SER A 365 0.63 14.05 -25.52
CA SER A 365 0.35 15.05 -26.56
C SER A 365 0.32 16.46 -25.96
N ALA A 366 -0.41 16.64 -24.85
CA ALA A 366 -0.52 17.92 -24.15
C ALA A 366 0.82 18.39 -23.61
N MET A 367 1.59 17.49 -22.97
CA MET A 367 2.91 17.83 -22.43
C MET A 367 3.90 18.26 -23.51
N LEU A 368 3.97 17.53 -24.64
CA LEU A 368 4.87 17.90 -25.74
C LEU A 368 4.45 19.21 -26.39
N ALA A 369 3.14 19.38 -26.66
CA ALA A 369 2.61 20.60 -27.25
C ALA A 369 2.78 21.82 -26.35
N GLY A 370 2.58 21.67 -25.04
CA GLY A 370 2.75 22.74 -24.05
C GLY A 370 4.21 23.18 -23.96
N VAL A 371 5.12 22.23 -23.72
CA VAL A 371 6.56 22.50 -23.58
C VAL A 371 7.18 23.09 -24.85
N ASP A 372 6.78 22.63 -26.05
CA ASP A 372 7.31 23.17 -27.31
C ASP A 372 6.68 24.53 -27.70
N ARG A 373 5.49 24.87 -27.19
CA ARG A 373 4.79 26.13 -27.50
C ARG A 373 5.17 27.27 -26.55
N ASP A 374 5.29 26.96 -25.26
CA ASP A 374 5.53 27.95 -24.22
C ASP A 374 6.61 27.47 -23.23
N PRO A 375 7.77 28.15 -23.18
CA PRO A 375 8.80 27.86 -22.18
C PRO A 375 8.32 27.97 -20.72
N ALA A 376 7.29 28.77 -20.44
CA ALA A 376 6.72 28.96 -19.10
C ALA A 376 5.71 27.86 -18.71
N TYR A 377 5.34 26.96 -19.63
CA TYR A 377 4.32 25.93 -19.39
C TYR A 377 4.59 25.09 -18.12
N LEU A 378 5.86 24.70 -17.90
CA LEU A 378 6.22 23.97 -16.69
C LEU A 378 6.25 24.86 -15.44
N GLU A 379 6.71 26.10 -15.57
CA GLU A 379 6.83 27.07 -14.47
C GLU A 379 5.46 27.45 -13.89
N GLU A 380 4.44 27.57 -14.73
CA GLU A 380 3.07 27.89 -14.30
C GLU A 380 2.29 26.64 -13.82
N GLY A 381 2.61 25.47 -14.36
CA GLY A 381 1.92 24.21 -14.07
C GLY A 381 2.59 23.31 -13.05
N LEU A 382 3.61 22.56 -13.49
CA LEU A 382 4.22 21.49 -12.69
C LEU A 382 5.14 22.01 -11.57
N VAL A 383 5.87 23.10 -11.81
CA VAL A 383 6.91 23.60 -10.90
C VAL A 383 6.35 23.97 -9.52
N PRO A 384 5.18 24.61 -9.36
CA PRO A 384 4.59 24.85 -8.04
C PRO A 384 4.41 23.57 -7.21
N ALA A 385 3.96 22.47 -7.84
CA ALA A 385 3.82 21.17 -7.17
C ALA A 385 5.19 20.57 -6.80
N VAL A 386 6.19 20.69 -7.67
CA VAL A 386 7.57 20.24 -7.40
C VAL A 386 8.21 21.04 -6.25
N ARG A 387 8.02 22.36 -6.19
CA ARG A 387 8.49 23.21 -5.08
C ARG A 387 7.79 22.88 -3.76
N ALA A 388 6.49 22.58 -3.79
CA ALA A 388 5.77 22.11 -2.60
C ALA A 388 6.35 20.78 -2.10
N LEU A 389 6.67 19.85 -3.00
CA LEU A 389 7.30 18.58 -2.65
C LEU A 389 8.71 18.76 -2.06
N PHE A 390 9.50 19.67 -2.63
CA PHE A 390 10.84 20.01 -2.11
C PHE A 390 10.75 20.52 -0.67
N ARG A 391 9.92 21.53 -0.42
CA ARG A 391 9.72 22.11 0.93
C ARG A 391 9.14 21.11 1.93
N ALA A 392 8.36 20.16 1.47
CA ALA A 392 7.88 19.07 2.30
C ALA A 392 9.01 18.09 2.68
N ALA A 393 9.93 17.81 1.76
CA ALA A 393 11.07 16.93 2.01
C ALA A 393 12.18 17.59 2.84
N ASP A 394 12.36 18.92 2.73
CA ASP A 394 13.24 19.74 3.58
C ASP A 394 12.62 19.87 4.99
N ALA A 395 12.84 18.83 5.79
CA ALA A 395 12.21 18.68 7.10
C ALA A 395 12.84 19.65 8.12
N ASP A 396 14.13 19.95 8.00
CA ASP A 396 14.84 20.85 8.89
C ASP A 396 14.79 22.33 8.47
N GLY A 397 14.29 22.62 7.27
CA GLY A 397 14.13 23.99 6.76
C GLY A 397 15.45 24.64 6.37
N SER A 398 16.46 23.83 6.03
CA SER A 398 17.79 24.29 5.67
C SER A 398 17.87 24.94 4.29
N GLY A 399 16.83 24.76 3.45
CA GLY A 399 16.77 25.27 2.08
C GLY A 399 17.44 24.35 1.05
N TYR A 400 17.92 23.17 1.47
CA TYR A 400 18.53 22.16 0.61
C TYR A 400 18.14 20.76 1.09
N LEU A 401 18.12 19.77 0.20
CA LEU A 401 17.92 18.37 0.58
C LEU A 401 19.26 17.72 0.90
N GLY A 402 19.41 17.27 2.15
CA GLY A 402 20.49 16.38 2.53
C GLY A 402 20.29 14.96 2.01
N ALA A 403 21.33 14.12 2.12
CA ALA A 403 21.26 12.73 1.69
C ALA A 403 20.15 11.92 2.41
N ASP A 404 19.83 12.24 3.66
CA ASP A 404 18.79 11.54 4.42
C ASP A 404 17.37 11.98 4.01
N GLU A 405 17.16 13.28 3.77
CA GLU A 405 15.88 13.80 3.27
C GLU A 405 15.61 13.33 1.84
N TYR A 406 16.64 13.31 0.99
CA TYR A 406 16.56 12.70 -0.32
C TYR A 406 16.19 11.20 -0.24
N ARG A 407 16.77 10.47 0.70
CA ARG A 407 16.39 9.06 0.95
C ARG A 407 14.98 8.94 1.50
N LEU A 408 14.48 9.87 2.29
CA LEU A 408 13.09 9.84 2.74
C LEU A 408 12.14 10.12 1.57
N LEU A 409 12.49 11.02 0.68
CA LEU A 409 11.69 11.34 -0.50
C LEU A 409 11.69 10.20 -1.53
N PHE A 410 12.87 9.74 -1.94
CA PHE A 410 13.04 8.77 -3.04
C PHE A 410 13.39 7.35 -2.59
N GLY A 411 13.86 7.16 -1.36
CA GLY A 411 14.25 5.87 -0.80
C GLY A 411 13.05 5.11 -0.23
N GLY A 412 12.47 4.24 -1.07
CA GLY A 412 11.65 3.15 -0.56
C GLY A 412 12.49 2.13 0.22
N PRO A 413 11.88 1.22 1.01
CA PRO A 413 12.57 0.18 1.80
C PRO A 413 13.49 -0.77 1.00
N ARG A 414 13.55 -0.60 -0.33
CA ARG A 414 14.22 -1.49 -1.29
C ARG A 414 14.92 -0.75 -2.42
N VAL A 415 15.07 0.58 -2.35
CA VAL A 415 15.96 1.30 -3.28
C VAL A 415 17.38 1.13 -2.75
N HIS A 416 18.30 0.68 -3.60
CA HIS A 416 19.66 0.41 -3.14
C HIS A 416 20.34 1.75 -2.77
N PRO A 417 21.13 1.83 -1.68
CA PRO A 417 21.82 3.07 -1.31
C PRO A 417 22.66 3.66 -2.44
N ALA A 418 23.25 2.81 -3.29
CA ALA A 418 24.00 3.25 -4.47
C ALA A 418 23.13 3.94 -5.54
N GLU A 419 21.88 3.51 -5.72
CA GLU A 419 20.92 4.14 -6.65
C GLU A 419 20.48 5.51 -6.11
N LEU A 420 20.27 5.61 -4.79
CA LEU A 420 19.97 6.89 -4.14
C LEU A 420 21.16 7.84 -4.25
N ASN A 421 22.38 7.35 -4.08
CA ASN A 421 23.59 8.16 -4.25
C ASN A 421 23.88 8.53 -5.71
N GLU A 422 23.43 7.74 -6.68
CA GLU A 422 23.52 8.08 -8.11
C GLU A 422 22.50 9.17 -8.45
N GLY A 423 21.22 8.98 -8.09
CA GLY A 423 20.19 9.99 -8.31
C GLY A 423 20.48 11.30 -7.56
N PHE A 424 21.03 11.24 -6.34
CA PHE A 424 21.46 12.42 -5.60
C PHE A 424 22.53 13.21 -6.36
N ARG A 425 23.55 12.53 -6.89
CA ARG A 425 24.61 13.17 -7.70
C ARG A 425 24.13 13.65 -9.07
N GLU A 426 23.02 13.12 -9.58
CA GLU A 426 22.39 13.64 -10.80
C GLU A 426 21.62 14.95 -10.55
N LEU A 427 21.24 15.20 -9.29
CA LEU A 427 20.51 16.39 -8.85
C LEU A 427 21.46 17.47 -8.31
N ASP A 428 22.48 17.08 -7.55
CA ASP A 428 23.57 17.92 -7.05
C ASP A 428 24.50 18.28 -8.22
N ALA A 429 24.21 19.40 -8.88
CA ALA A 429 24.85 19.77 -10.15
C ALA A 429 26.21 20.44 -9.92
N ASP A 430 26.39 21.12 -8.79
CA ASP A 430 27.64 21.78 -8.41
C ASP A 430 28.58 20.89 -7.57
N GLY A 431 28.08 19.77 -7.06
CA GLY A 431 28.84 18.76 -6.35
C GLY A 431 29.15 19.11 -4.89
N ASP A 432 28.38 20.02 -4.29
CA ASP A 432 28.59 20.48 -2.91
C ASP A 432 28.07 19.49 -1.84
N GLY A 433 27.38 18.42 -2.29
CA GLY A 433 26.80 17.40 -1.43
C GLY A 433 25.43 17.75 -0.88
N ARG A 434 24.77 18.76 -1.45
CA ARG A 434 23.41 19.22 -1.15
C ARG A 434 22.64 19.34 -2.46
N VAL A 435 21.32 19.38 -2.37
CA VAL A 435 20.46 19.64 -3.54
C VAL A 435 19.61 20.86 -3.22
N GLU A 436 19.92 21.99 -3.83
CA GLU A 436 19.15 23.22 -3.68
C GLU A 436 17.80 23.13 -4.42
N GLU A 437 16.83 23.98 -4.04
CA GLU A 437 15.52 24.01 -4.70
C GLU A 437 15.66 24.27 -6.21
N ALA A 438 16.58 25.16 -6.59
CA ALA A 438 16.84 25.50 -7.98
C ALA A 438 17.34 24.30 -8.78
N GLU A 439 18.25 23.50 -8.21
CA GLU A 439 18.79 22.29 -8.83
C GLU A 439 17.71 21.21 -8.96
N PHE A 440 16.93 21.02 -7.90
CA PHE A 440 15.82 20.07 -7.86
C PHE A 440 14.78 20.37 -8.93
N VAL A 441 14.33 21.63 -9.03
CA VAL A 441 13.37 22.08 -10.03
C VAL A 441 13.95 21.98 -11.44
N ALA A 442 15.20 22.41 -11.64
CA ALA A 442 15.86 22.33 -12.95
C ALA A 442 15.96 20.90 -13.46
N ALA A 443 16.31 19.94 -12.60
CA ALA A 443 16.38 18.53 -12.96
C ALA A 443 14.99 17.94 -13.30
N PHE A 444 13.95 18.32 -12.54
CA PHE A 444 12.57 17.94 -12.87
C PHE A 444 12.16 18.51 -14.23
N CYS A 445 12.40 19.79 -14.51
CA CYS A 445 12.08 20.40 -15.80
C CYS A 445 12.87 19.77 -16.96
N ALA A 446 14.15 19.47 -16.75
CA ALA A 446 15.00 18.81 -17.75
C ALA A 446 14.45 17.44 -18.17
N PHE A 447 13.83 16.70 -17.24
CA PHE A 447 13.19 15.42 -17.55
C PHE A 447 12.10 15.55 -18.63
N PHE A 448 11.32 16.64 -18.62
CA PHE A 448 10.25 16.89 -19.58
C PHE A 448 10.74 17.54 -20.88
N THR A 449 11.81 18.34 -20.84
CA THR A 449 12.25 19.17 -21.99
C THR A 449 13.39 18.58 -22.80
N ALA A 450 14.26 17.74 -22.23
CA ALA A 450 15.45 17.24 -22.91
C ALA A 450 15.13 16.33 -24.11
N ARG A 451 15.54 16.69 -25.33
CA ARG A 451 15.22 15.90 -26.54
C ARG A 451 16.02 14.59 -26.66
N THR A 452 17.21 14.55 -26.07
CA THR A 452 18.06 13.36 -26.00
C THR A 452 17.84 12.62 -24.69
N ASP A 453 18.36 11.40 -24.59
CA ASP A 453 18.49 10.68 -23.31
C ASP A 453 19.43 11.47 -22.39
N SER A 454 18.88 12.47 -21.71
CA SER A 454 19.53 13.16 -20.60
C SER A 454 19.57 12.21 -19.42
N THR A 455 20.73 12.04 -18.79
CA THR A 455 20.85 11.33 -17.51
C THR A 455 20.16 12.10 -16.39
N ALA A 456 20.23 13.43 -16.41
CA ALA A 456 19.59 14.30 -15.43
C ALA A 456 18.07 14.09 -15.42
N GLY A 457 17.54 13.74 -14.25
CA GLY A 457 16.12 13.49 -14.02
C GLY A 457 15.66 12.04 -14.23
N THR A 458 16.49 11.15 -14.79
CA THR A 458 16.11 9.73 -14.97
C THR A 458 16.04 8.99 -13.64
N GLY A 459 16.85 9.40 -12.65
CA GLY A 459 16.80 8.91 -11.28
C GLY A 459 15.52 9.29 -10.52
N LEU A 460 14.77 10.32 -10.94
CA LEU A 460 13.55 10.80 -10.28
C LEU A 460 12.42 9.77 -10.27
N LEU A 461 12.42 8.87 -11.26
CA LEU A 461 11.42 7.81 -11.38
C LEU A 461 11.64 6.65 -10.38
N GLY A 462 12.83 6.57 -9.75
CA GLY A 462 13.25 5.38 -9.02
C GLY A 462 13.27 4.15 -9.93
N ARG A 463 14.45 3.70 -10.37
CA ARG A 463 14.52 2.53 -11.27
C ARG A 463 13.85 1.32 -10.59
N ALA A 464 12.82 0.77 -11.25
CA ALA A 464 12.01 -0.35 -10.77
C ALA A 464 12.76 -1.70 -10.77
#